data_AF-A0A966CCQ2-F1
#
_entry.id   AF-A0A966CCQ2-F1
#
_cell.length_a   1.000
_cell.length_b   1.000
_cell.length_c   1.000
_cell.angle_alpha   90.00
_cell.angle_beta   90.00
_cell.angle_gamma   90.00
#
_symmetry.space_group_name_H-M   'P 1'
#
loop_
_entity.id
_entity.type
_entity.pdbx_description
1 polymer ?
#
loop_
_entity_poly.entity_id
_entity_poly.type
_entity_poly.pdbx_seq_one_letter_code
_entity_poly.pdbx_strand_id
1 'polypeptide(L)'
;MKFIADFHLHSKYSRATSRDMNLENLDKWARIKGIKVLGTGDFTHPEWFKNLKEKLEPAETGLFKLKNSDSPTRFILTAEISCIYTKGGRVRKIHIIVFAPSFEIVDKINAHLGWIGNLKADGRPILGLDAKELAKIVLNISENCLIVPAHLMTPWFSLFGSKSGFDSLQECFNEYSKYIFAGETGLSANPLMLWRMLDGRRITLISNSDSHSPAHLGREANVFDTEISYPAITNAIKLKDPQKFLYTIEFFPEEGKYHYDGHRVCGISLSPAESKRYNNICPNCGRSLTIGVLNRVDSLADRPEGFKPENAIPFKSLVPLAEIIANALGVMVGTKQVEEEYKNLIEKFGNEFNVLIDISRQDLEAVTLPEIAEGIIRVREGKVFI
;
A
#
# COMPACT_ATOMS: atom_id res chain seq x y z
N MET A 1 -0.27 -22.31 0.55
CA MET A 1 0.85 -22.03 -0.38
C MET A 1 1.35 -20.64 -0.05
N LYS A 2 2.67 -20.46 0.15
CA LYS A 2 3.25 -19.13 0.42
C LYS A 2 3.27 -18.29 -0.86
N PHE A 3 2.76 -17.05 -0.82
CA PHE A 3 2.83 -16.11 -1.94
C PHE A 3 2.81 -14.65 -1.51
N ILE A 4 3.31 -13.77 -2.38
CA ILE A 4 3.32 -12.31 -2.18
C ILE A 4 2.21 -11.67 -3.02
N ALA A 5 1.54 -10.67 -2.44
CA ALA A 5 0.48 -9.94 -3.09
C ALA A 5 0.56 -8.43 -2.85
N ASP A 6 0.25 -7.64 -3.88
CA ASP A 6 0.18 -6.18 -3.84
C ASP A 6 -1.14 -5.75 -4.46
N PHE A 7 -2.03 -5.17 -3.65
CA PHE A 7 -3.44 -4.98 -4.00
C PHE A 7 -3.79 -3.56 -4.44
N HIS A 8 -2.89 -2.60 -4.23
CA HIS A 8 -3.15 -1.19 -4.50
C HIS A 8 -2.12 -0.64 -5.49
N LEU A 9 -2.60 -0.32 -6.68
CA LEU A 9 -1.85 0.31 -7.75
C LEU A 9 -2.83 0.99 -8.71
N HIS A 10 -2.28 1.78 -9.61
CA HIS A 10 -3.04 2.54 -10.58
C HIS A 10 -2.73 2.13 -12.02
N SER A 11 -3.76 2.16 -12.85
CA SER A 11 -3.64 2.01 -14.30
C SER A 11 -3.11 3.30 -14.94
N LYS A 12 -2.73 3.20 -16.22
CA LYS A 12 -2.36 4.36 -17.06
C LYS A 12 -3.45 5.43 -17.20
N TYR A 13 -4.67 5.21 -16.71
CA TYR A 13 -5.77 6.17 -16.73
C TYR A 13 -5.86 7.04 -15.47
N SER A 14 -5.09 6.72 -14.44
CA SER A 14 -4.94 7.59 -13.28
C SER A 14 -3.98 8.75 -13.55
N ARG A 15 -4.20 9.88 -12.87
CA ARG A 15 -3.28 11.03 -12.93
C ARG A 15 -1.89 10.70 -12.41
N ALA A 16 -0.88 11.29 -13.03
CA ALA A 16 0.54 11.12 -12.67
C ALA A 16 1.04 9.66 -12.70
N THR A 17 0.35 8.80 -13.47
CA THR A 17 0.70 7.39 -13.63
C THR A 17 1.38 7.14 -14.97
N SER A 18 2.37 6.26 -14.99
CA SER A 18 3.09 5.88 -16.21
C SER A 18 2.15 5.28 -17.25
N ARG A 19 2.39 5.58 -18.53
CA ARG A 19 1.70 4.94 -19.67
C ARG A 19 1.94 3.43 -19.72
N ASP A 20 3.03 2.98 -19.09
CA ASP A 20 3.39 1.58 -18.98
C ASP A 20 2.59 0.83 -17.92
N MET A 21 1.72 1.48 -17.15
CA MET A 21 0.76 0.81 -16.26
C MET A 21 -0.40 0.19 -17.05
N ASN A 22 -0.05 -0.80 -17.88
CA ASN A 22 -0.94 -1.66 -18.66
C ASN A 22 -0.73 -3.13 -18.26
N LEU A 23 -1.71 -4.00 -18.52
CA LEU A 23 -1.73 -5.37 -18.01
C LEU A 23 -0.48 -6.19 -18.39
N GLU A 24 0.04 -6.03 -19.60
CA GLU A 24 1.22 -6.75 -20.07
C GLU A 24 2.48 -6.37 -19.28
N ASN A 25 2.69 -5.08 -19.06
CA ASN A 25 3.81 -4.60 -18.26
C ASN A 25 3.64 -4.91 -16.77
N LEU A 26 2.41 -4.82 -16.25
CA LEU A 26 2.10 -5.21 -14.87
C LEU A 26 2.41 -6.69 -14.65
N ASP A 27 2.01 -7.58 -15.57
CA ASP A 27 2.33 -9.00 -15.52
C ASP A 27 3.85 -9.26 -15.56
N LYS A 28 4.57 -8.59 -16.46
CA LYS A 28 6.03 -8.67 -16.57
C LYS A 28 6.70 -8.25 -15.26
N TRP A 29 6.31 -7.10 -14.70
CA TRP A 29 6.94 -6.57 -13.49
C TRP A 29 6.54 -7.34 -12.24
N ALA A 30 5.32 -7.88 -12.17
CA ALA A 30 4.94 -8.81 -11.10
C ALA A 30 5.92 -10.01 -11.03
N ARG A 31 6.30 -10.58 -12.18
CA ARG A 31 7.30 -11.66 -12.23
C ARG A 31 8.69 -11.20 -11.80
N ILE A 32 9.15 -10.05 -12.30
CA ILE A 32 10.46 -9.46 -11.92
C ILE A 32 10.51 -9.23 -10.41
N LYS A 33 9.43 -8.71 -9.82
CA LYS A 33 9.35 -8.43 -8.39
C LYS A 33 9.17 -9.70 -7.55
N GLY A 34 8.48 -10.72 -8.07
CA GLY A 34 8.10 -11.92 -7.33
C GLY A 34 6.69 -11.85 -6.72
N ILE A 35 5.83 -11.00 -7.27
CA ILE A 35 4.43 -10.82 -6.84
C ILE A 35 3.57 -11.85 -7.58
N LYS A 36 2.86 -12.67 -6.82
CA LYS A 36 1.99 -13.73 -7.36
C LYS A 36 0.57 -13.24 -7.62
N VAL A 37 0.04 -12.37 -6.74
CA VAL A 37 -1.31 -11.80 -6.88
C VAL A 37 -1.21 -10.28 -6.89
N LEU A 38 -1.71 -9.66 -7.95
CA LEU A 38 -1.63 -8.23 -8.16
C LEU A 38 -3.03 -7.62 -8.28
N GLY A 39 -3.27 -6.49 -7.64
CA GLY A 39 -4.46 -5.69 -7.87
C GLY A 39 -4.59 -5.28 -9.34
N THR A 40 -5.81 -5.18 -9.86
CA THR A 40 -5.98 -4.58 -11.20
C THR A 40 -5.80 -3.08 -11.19
N GLY A 41 -6.11 -2.43 -10.06
CA GLY A 41 -6.30 -1.00 -9.98
C GLY A 41 -7.50 -0.52 -10.82
N ASP A 42 -8.04 0.64 -10.47
CA ASP A 42 -8.89 1.49 -11.31
C ASP A 42 -10.06 0.79 -12.05
N PHE A 43 -10.62 -0.33 -11.56
CA PHE A 43 -11.68 -1.05 -12.28
C PHE A 43 -12.94 -0.19 -12.52
N THR A 44 -13.04 0.97 -11.88
CA THR A 44 -14.11 1.95 -12.06
C THR A 44 -13.99 2.74 -13.37
N HIS A 45 -12.78 2.88 -13.91
CA HIS A 45 -12.56 3.62 -15.15
C HIS A 45 -13.02 2.79 -16.36
N PRO A 46 -13.96 3.27 -17.18
CA PRO A 46 -14.63 2.41 -18.16
C PRO A 46 -13.71 1.88 -19.27
N GLU A 47 -12.76 2.68 -19.76
CA GLU A 47 -11.79 2.19 -20.76
C GLU A 47 -10.79 1.20 -20.16
N TRP A 48 -10.46 1.34 -18.88
CA TRP A 48 -9.62 0.37 -18.20
C TRP A 48 -10.38 -0.92 -17.98
N PHE A 49 -11.59 -0.82 -17.47
CA PHE A 49 -12.47 -1.95 -17.20
C PHE A 49 -12.79 -2.76 -18.47
N LYS A 50 -13.02 -2.08 -19.59
CA LYS A 50 -13.11 -2.73 -20.91
C LYS A 50 -11.84 -3.52 -21.22
N ASN A 51 -10.67 -2.93 -21.01
CA ASN A 51 -9.39 -3.60 -21.22
C ASN A 51 -9.21 -4.82 -20.30
N LEU A 52 -9.62 -4.71 -19.02
CA LEU A 52 -9.61 -5.83 -18.08
C LEU A 52 -10.46 -7.00 -18.61
N LYS A 53 -11.70 -6.74 -19.05
CA LYS A 53 -12.59 -7.79 -19.61
C LYS A 53 -12.07 -8.39 -20.91
N GLU A 54 -11.45 -7.58 -21.77
CA GLU A 54 -10.90 -8.03 -23.05
C GLU A 54 -9.66 -8.92 -22.86
N LYS A 55 -8.78 -8.57 -21.93
CA LYS A 55 -7.46 -9.20 -21.80
C LYS A 55 -7.33 -10.19 -20.66
N LEU A 56 -8.21 -10.16 -19.67
CA LEU A 56 -8.18 -11.11 -18.55
C LEU A 56 -9.19 -12.25 -18.76
N GLU A 57 -8.82 -13.43 -18.29
CA GLU A 57 -9.70 -14.60 -18.21
C GLU A 57 -9.67 -15.20 -16.80
N PRO A 58 -10.74 -15.88 -16.34
CA PRO A 58 -10.76 -16.53 -15.03
C PRO A 58 -9.61 -17.53 -14.87
N ALA A 59 -9.04 -17.62 -13.67
CA ALA A 59 -8.01 -18.59 -13.31
C ALA A 59 -8.46 -19.43 -12.10
N GLU A 60 -8.25 -18.92 -10.88
CA GLU A 60 -8.79 -19.47 -9.64
C GLU A 60 -10.04 -18.69 -9.19
N THR A 61 -10.75 -19.17 -8.17
CA THR A 61 -12.00 -18.54 -7.71
C THR A 61 -11.81 -17.06 -7.36
N GLY A 62 -12.44 -16.19 -8.15
CA GLY A 62 -12.39 -14.73 -8.02
C GLY A 62 -11.06 -14.08 -8.42
N LEU A 63 -10.18 -14.83 -9.09
CA LEU A 63 -8.91 -14.34 -9.63
C LEU A 63 -8.85 -14.55 -11.14
N PHE A 64 -8.01 -13.74 -11.77
CA PHE A 64 -7.89 -13.70 -13.23
C PHE A 64 -6.43 -13.83 -13.66
N LYS A 65 -6.20 -14.17 -14.91
CA LYS A 65 -4.87 -14.16 -15.53
C LYS A 65 -4.94 -13.47 -16.89
N LEU A 66 -3.78 -13.01 -17.38
CA LEU A 66 -3.67 -12.45 -18.72
C LEU A 66 -3.90 -13.56 -19.76
N LYS A 67 -4.78 -13.32 -20.74
CA LYS A 67 -5.01 -14.23 -21.87
C LYS A 67 -3.73 -14.44 -22.67
N ASN A 68 -3.55 -15.64 -23.20
CA ASN A 68 -2.39 -16.02 -24.01
C ASN A 68 -1.04 -15.78 -23.29
N SER A 69 -1.03 -15.83 -21.97
CA SER A 69 0.18 -15.75 -21.15
C SER A 69 0.29 -16.99 -20.28
N ASP A 70 1.46 -17.62 -20.27
CA ASP A 70 1.81 -18.71 -19.35
C ASP A 70 2.27 -18.18 -17.98
N SER A 71 2.08 -16.88 -17.74
CA SER A 71 2.52 -16.24 -16.51
C SER A 71 1.82 -16.83 -15.27
N PRO A 72 2.58 -17.05 -14.17
CA PRO A 72 2.01 -17.46 -12.90
C PRO A 72 1.25 -16.32 -12.20
N THR A 73 1.35 -15.06 -12.64
CA THR A 73 0.68 -13.92 -12.01
C THR A 73 -0.83 -14.08 -12.06
N ARG A 74 -1.49 -13.66 -10.98
CA ARG A 74 -2.94 -13.53 -10.89
C ARG A 74 -3.32 -12.09 -10.64
N PHE A 75 -4.46 -11.70 -11.19
CA PHE A 75 -5.06 -10.40 -10.98
C PHE A 75 -6.29 -10.54 -10.07
N ILE A 76 -6.38 -9.66 -9.08
CA ILE A 76 -7.55 -9.50 -8.21
C ILE A 76 -8.18 -8.14 -8.48
N LEU A 77 -9.50 -8.08 -8.62
CA LEU A 77 -10.19 -6.85 -9.00
C LEU A 77 -10.18 -5.86 -7.83
N THR A 78 -9.40 -4.80 -7.97
CA THR A 78 -9.32 -3.69 -7.00
C THR A 78 -9.47 -2.34 -7.68
N ALA A 79 -10.01 -1.36 -6.95
CA ALA A 79 -10.05 0.05 -7.34
C ALA A 79 -9.99 0.94 -6.11
N GLU A 80 -9.30 2.07 -6.22
CA GLU A 80 -9.32 3.13 -5.22
C GLU A 80 -10.35 4.19 -5.63
N ILE A 81 -11.16 4.65 -4.67
CA ILE A 81 -12.18 5.68 -4.86
C ILE A 81 -11.87 6.84 -3.91
N SER A 82 -11.84 8.07 -4.44
CA SER A 82 -11.64 9.27 -3.65
C SER A 82 -12.97 9.86 -3.20
N CYS A 83 -13.33 9.65 -1.93
CA CYS A 83 -14.49 10.26 -1.28
C CYS A 83 -14.17 11.67 -0.76
N ILE A 84 -14.83 12.69 -1.31
CA ILE A 84 -14.73 14.08 -0.85
C ILE A 84 -16.11 14.61 -0.47
N TYR A 85 -16.32 14.89 0.82
CA TYR A 85 -17.64 15.24 1.34
C TYR A 85 -17.54 16.01 2.65
N THR A 86 -18.63 16.67 3.07
CA THR A 86 -18.66 17.38 4.36
C THR A 86 -19.25 16.48 5.44
N LYS A 87 -18.54 16.31 6.57
CA LYS A 87 -19.02 15.57 7.74
C LYS A 87 -18.40 16.11 9.02
N GLY A 88 -19.23 16.30 10.04
CA GLY A 88 -18.80 16.92 11.32
C GLY A 88 -18.33 18.36 11.15
N GLY A 89 -18.95 19.12 10.24
CA GLY A 89 -18.60 20.53 9.96
C GLY A 89 -17.27 20.73 9.22
N ARG A 90 -16.62 19.66 8.73
CA ARG A 90 -15.34 19.73 8.00
C ARG A 90 -15.45 19.03 6.65
N VAL A 91 -14.70 19.51 5.67
CA VAL A 91 -14.49 18.80 4.41
C VAL A 91 -13.53 17.64 4.66
N ARG A 92 -14.01 16.42 4.41
CA ARG A 92 -13.27 15.17 4.53
C ARG A 92 -12.84 14.71 3.16
N LYS A 93 -11.63 14.16 3.08
CA LYS A 93 -11.06 13.58 1.86
C LYS A 93 -10.44 12.27 2.26
N ILE A 94 -11.00 11.18 1.78
CA ILE A 94 -10.61 9.82 2.16
C ILE A 94 -10.58 8.96 0.91
N HIS A 95 -9.50 8.23 0.73
CA HIS A 95 -9.41 7.20 -0.27
C HIS A 95 -9.79 5.84 0.30
N ILE A 96 -10.51 5.06 -0.50
CA ILE A 96 -11.03 3.75 -0.11
C ILE A 96 -10.79 2.78 -1.25
N ILE A 97 -10.08 1.69 -0.96
CA ILE A 97 -9.87 0.57 -1.86
C ILE A 97 -11.06 -0.37 -1.72
N VAL A 98 -11.61 -0.78 -2.87
CA VAL A 98 -12.68 -1.76 -2.98
C VAL A 98 -12.14 -2.99 -3.70
N PHE A 99 -12.32 -4.16 -3.09
CA PHE A 99 -12.06 -5.45 -3.70
C PHE A 99 -13.39 -6.06 -4.15
N ALA A 100 -13.44 -6.60 -5.36
CA ALA A 100 -14.62 -7.26 -5.90
C ALA A 100 -14.30 -8.70 -6.34
N PRO A 101 -15.20 -9.68 -6.10
CA PRO A 101 -14.93 -11.09 -6.41
C PRO A 101 -15.12 -11.44 -7.89
N SER A 102 -15.81 -10.59 -8.69
CA SER A 102 -16.09 -10.90 -10.08
C SER A 102 -16.40 -9.65 -10.93
N PHE A 103 -16.31 -9.79 -12.25
CA PHE A 103 -16.64 -8.72 -13.19
C PHE A 103 -18.11 -8.29 -13.10
N GLU A 104 -19.04 -9.22 -12.82
CA GLU A 104 -20.47 -8.94 -12.68
C GLU A 104 -20.75 -8.07 -11.45
N ILE A 105 -20.00 -8.27 -10.36
CA ILE A 105 -20.09 -7.41 -9.18
C ILE A 105 -19.51 -6.02 -9.50
N VAL A 106 -18.38 -5.96 -10.22
CA VAL A 106 -17.80 -4.67 -10.64
C VAL A 106 -18.75 -3.91 -11.58
N ASP A 107 -19.42 -4.57 -12.52
CA ASP A 107 -20.44 -3.93 -13.38
C ASP A 107 -21.51 -3.20 -12.55
N LYS A 108 -22.04 -3.88 -11.52
CA LYS A 108 -23.07 -3.32 -10.63
C LYS A 108 -22.53 -2.15 -9.80
N ILE A 109 -21.29 -2.24 -9.31
CA ILE A 109 -20.61 -1.16 -8.58
C ILE A 109 -20.45 0.04 -9.50
N ASN A 110 -19.88 -0.14 -10.69
CA ASN A 110 -19.64 0.92 -11.66
C ASN A 110 -20.94 1.58 -12.13
N ALA A 111 -22.02 0.81 -12.31
CA ALA A 111 -23.33 1.36 -12.64
C ALA A 111 -23.86 2.31 -11.53
N HIS A 112 -23.80 1.89 -10.27
CA HIS A 112 -24.26 2.72 -9.14
C HIS A 112 -23.38 3.96 -8.94
N LEU A 113 -22.05 3.79 -8.96
CA LEU A 113 -21.13 4.93 -8.80
C LEU A 113 -21.21 5.91 -9.98
N GLY A 114 -21.51 5.42 -11.18
CA GLY A 114 -21.72 6.24 -12.37
C GLY A 114 -22.95 7.14 -12.31
N TRP A 115 -23.94 6.82 -11.46
CA TRP A 115 -25.07 7.72 -11.16
C TRP A 115 -24.70 8.84 -10.20
N ILE A 116 -23.62 8.69 -9.43
CA ILE A 116 -23.18 9.64 -8.40
C ILE A 116 -22.17 10.64 -8.96
N GLY A 117 -21.26 10.20 -9.82
CA GLY A 117 -20.22 11.07 -10.35
C GLY A 117 -19.50 10.52 -11.58
N ASN A 118 -18.51 11.27 -12.04
CA ASN A 118 -17.81 10.98 -13.29
C ASN A 118 -16.69 9.95 -13.09
N LEU A 119 -16.91 8.72 -13.55
CA LEU A 119 -15.92 7.64 -13.52
C LEU A 119 -14.88 7.70 -14.65
N LYS A 120 -15.08 8.58 -15.65
CA LYS A 120 -14.21 8.69 -16.85
C LYS A 120 -13.05 9.66 -16.68
N ALA A 121 -13.07 10.51 -15.66
CA ALA A 121 -12.12 11.62 -15.55
C ALA A 121 -10.73 11.20 -15.07
N ASP A 122 -10.66 10.09 -14.32
CA ASP A 122 -9.45 9.59 -13.68
C ASP A 122 -9.64 8.11 -13.35
N GLY A 123 -8.56 7.34 -13.33
CA GLY A 123 -8.55 5.95 -12.86
C GLY A 123 -9.05 5.82 -11.41
N ARG A 124 -8.75 6.80 -10.57
CA ARG A 124 -9.35 7.01 -9.24
C ARG A 124 -10.47 8.05 -9.32
N PRO A 125 -11.74 7.64 -9.41
CA PRO A 125 -12.84 8.60 -9.47
C PRO A 125 -12.93 9.41 -8.17
N ILE A 126 -13.09 10.73 -8.34
CA ILE A 126 -13.36 11.65 -7.23
C ILE A 126 -14.86 11.82 -7.11
N LEU A 127 -15.44 11.34 -6.02
CA LEU A 127 -16.88 11.33 -5.80
C LEU A 127 -17.25 12.19 -4.59
N GLY A 128 -18.31 12.98 -4.76
CA GLY A 128 -18.97 13.73 -3.70
C GLY A 128 -19.74 12.84 -2.72
N LEU A 129 -19.11 11.79 -2.20
CA LEU A 129 -19.76 10.65 -1.55
C LEU A 129 -19.16 10.38 -0.16
N ASP A 130 -20.02 10.19 0.85
CA ASP A 130 -19.60 9.77 2.19
C ASP A 130 -19.01 8.35 2.14
N ALA A 131 -17.88 8.14 2.82
CA ALA A 131 -17.22 6.84 2.98
C ALA A 131 -18.18 5.73 3.45
N LYS A 132 -19.08 6.04 4.40
CA LYS A 132 -20.13 5.14 4.86
C LYS A 132 -21.07 4.75 3.72
N GLU A 133 -21.52 5.72 2.93
CA GLU A 133 -22.48 5.47 1.86
C GLU A 133 -21.83 4.69 0.71
N LEU A 134 -20.55 4.94 0.41
CA LEU A 134 -19.77 4.07 -0.48
C LEU A 134 -19.78 2.64 0.04
N ALA A 135 -19.48 2.45 1.33
CA ALA A 135 -19.42 1.12 1.92
C ALA A 135 -20.77 0.40 1.87
N LYS A 136 -21.85 1.12 2.17
CA LYS A 136 -23.22 0.63 2.06
C LYS A 136 -23.59 0.22 0.64
N ILE A 137 -23.27 1.04 -0.37
CA ILE A 137 -23.54 0.71 -1.78
C ILE A 137 -22.82 -0.59 -2.16
N VAL A 138 -21.52 -0.66 -1.88
CA VAL A 138 -20.68 -1.81 -2.25
C VAL A 138 -21.15 -3.09 -1.56
N LEU A 139 -21.42 -3.05 -0.25
CA LEU A 139 -21.81 -4.23 0.52
C LEU A 139 -23.25 -4.68 0.23
N ASN A 140 -24.16 -3.77 -0.15
CA ASN A 140 -25.50 -4.14 -0.63
C ASN A 140 -25.45 -4.85 -1.99
N ILE A 141 -24.47 -4.52 -2.84
CA ILE A 141 -24.26 -5.21 -4.11
C ILE A 141 -23.67 -6.60 -3.87
N SER A 142 -22.69 -6.72 -2.96
CA SER A 142 -22.15 -7.99 -2.51
C SER A 142 -21.46 -7.87 -1.17
N GLU A 143 -21.88 -8.67 -0.19
CA GLU A 143 -21.22 -8.79 1.12
C GLU A 143 -19.81 -9.40 1.05
N ASN A 144 -19.49 -10.04 -0.09
CA ASN A 144 -18.18 -10.63 -0.32
C ASN A 144 -17.12 -9.60 -0.67
N CYS A 145 -17.51 -8.38 -1.06
CA CYS A 145 -16.57 -7.29 -1.27
C CYS A 145 -15.79 -6.98 0.03
N LEU A 146 -14.56 -6.49 -0.14
CA LEU A 146 -13.75 -5.97 0.96
C LEU A 146 -13.53 -4.47 0.74
N ILE A 147 -13.65 -3.71 1.83
CA ILE A 147 -13.50 -2.26 1.85
C ILE A 147 -12.33 -1.94 2.78
N VAL A 148 -11.36 -1.20 2.26
CA VAL A 148 -10.12 -0.90 2.95
C VAL A 148 -9.84 0.59 2.82
N PRO A 149 -9.82 1.38 3.91
CA PRO A 149 -9.30 2.74 3.87
C PRO A 149 -7.83 2.71 3.43
N ALA A 150 -7.51 3.44 2.37
CA ALA A 150 -6.17 3.49 1.80
C ALA A 150 -5.21 4.29 2.70
N HIS A 151 -3.92 3.93 2.64
CA HIS A 151 -2.76 4.64 3.20
C HIS A 151 -3.09 5.48 4.45
N LEU A 152 -3.51 4.82 5.54
CA LEU A 152 -4.23 5.34 6.70
C LEU A 152 -3.72 6.68 7.26
N MET A 153 -2.41 6.91 7.23
CA MET A 153 -1.75 8.01 7.92
C MET A 153 -1.25 9.14 7.01
N THR A 154 -1.33 9.01 5.68
CA THR A 154 -0.87 10.07 4.78
C THR A 154 -1.62 11.38 5.12
N PRO A 155 -0.94 12.54 5.25
CA PRO A 155 -1.57 13.74 5.83
C PRO A 155 -2.86 14.20 5.13
N TRP A 156 -2.96 13.92 3.83
CA TRP A 156 -4.12 14.18 2.98
C TRP A 156 -4.75 12.87 2.53
N PHE A 157 -6.03 12.93 2.15
CA PHE A 157 -6.76 11.83 1.51
C PHE A 157 -6.82 10.52 2.30
N SER A 158 -6.51 10.54 3.59
CA SER A 158 -6.38 9.32 4.40
C SER A 158 -7.27 9.37 5.63
N LEU A 159 -7.66 8.19 6.11
CA LEU A 159 -8.63 8.07 7.19
C LEU A 159 -8.16 8.74 8.48
N PHE A 160 -6.88 8.61 8.87
CA PHE A 160 -6.33 9.24 10.06
C PHE A 160 -5.42 10.44 9.74
N GLY A 161 -5.39 10.90 8.48
CA GLY A 161 -4.53 11.99 8.04
C GLY A 161 -4.78 13.31 8.80
N SER A 162 -3.72 14.04 9.12
CA SER A 162 -3.77 15.23 9.98
C SER A 162 -4.52 16.44 9.40
N LYS A 163 -4.85 16.44 8.10
CA LYS A 163 -5.52 17.58 7.44
C LYS A 163 -7.02 17.37 7.24
N SER A 164 -7.43 16.21 6.76
CA SER A 164 -8.82 15.92 6.38
C SER A 164 -9.37 14.60 6.94
N GLY A 165 -8.56 13.87 7.70
CA GLY A 165 -8.93 12.58 8.29
C GLY A 165 -9.78 12.71 9.55
N PHE A 166 -10.30 11.59 10.00
CA PHE A 166 -11.07 11.36 11.23
C PHE A 166 -10.16 10.92 12.37
N ASP A 167 -10.70 10.88 13.59
CA ASP A 167 -9.99 10.37 14.77
C ASP A 167 -10.32 8.90 15.07
N SER A 168 -11.35 8.33 14.42
CA SER A 168 -11.69 6.90 14.52
C SER A 168 -12.41 6.36 13.27
N LEU A 169 -12.40 5.04 13.09
CA LEU A 169 -13.24 4.31 12.13
C LEU A 169 -14.72 4.55 12.38
N GLN A 170 -15.12 4.65 13.66
CA GLN A 170 -16.51 4.90 14.04
C GLN A 170 -17.00 6.28 13.59
N GLU A 171 -16.15 7.31 13.70
CA GLU A 171 -16.49 8.66 13.22
C GLU A 171 -16.62 8.70 11.68
N CYS A 172 -15.77 7.95 10.97
CA CYS A 172 -15.77 7.88 9.51
C CYS A 172 -16.98 7.08 8.97
N PHE A 173 -17.17 5.84 9.44
CA PHE A 173 -18.11 4.88 8.87
C PHE A 173 -19.40 4.67 9.68
N ASN A 174 -19.53 5.27 10.87
CA ASN A 174 -20.65 5.05 11.79
C ASN A 174 -20.93 3.55 12.00
N GLU A 175 -22.19 3.11 11.85
CA GLU A 175 -22.60 1.72 12.05
C GLU A 175 -21.98 0.73 11.04
N TYR A 176 -21.41 1.22 9.94
CA TYR A 176 -20.68 0.41 8.96
C TYR A 176 -19.23 0.14 9.37
N SER A 177 -18.73 0.77 10.45
CA SER A 177 -17.38 0.55 10.96
C SER A 177 -17.11 -0.93 11.29
N LYS A 178 -18.16 -1.70 11.62
CA LYS A 178 -18.10 -3.15 11.89
C LYS A 178 -17.77 -4.02 10.66
N TYR A 179 -17.92 -3.46 9.45
CA TYR A 179 -17.58 -4.14 8.19
C TYR A 179 -16.21 -3.74 7.65
N ILE A 180 -15.50 -2.85 8.34
CA ILE A 180 -14.13 -2.47 7.99
C ILE A 180 -13.18 -3.40 8.73
N PHE A 181 -12.72 -4.42 8.02
CA PHE A 181 -11.85 -5.45 8.58
C PHE A 181 -10.36 -5.18 8.38
N ALA A 182 -10.01 -4.28 7.45
CA ALA A 182 -8.63 -3.95 7.15
C ALA A 182 -8.44 -2.46 6.88
N GLY A 183 -7.20 -2.01 7.01
CA GLY A 183 -6.73 -0.70 6.59
C GLY A 183 -5.32 -0.81 6.04
N GLU A 184 -5.02 -0.01 5.02
CA GLU A 184 -3.70 0.00 4.40
C GLU A 184 -2.75 0.91 5.18
N THR A 185 -1.56 0.43 5.55
CA THR A 185 -0.53 1.21 6.25
C THR A 185 -0.13 2.44 5.42
N GLY A 186 0.36 2.17 4.21
CA GLY A 186 0.90 3.13 3.26
C GLY A 186 2.26 3.68 3.69
N LEU A 187 3.02 4.20 2.72
CA LEU A 187 4.43 4.62 2.85
C LEU A 187 4.79 5.59 4.00
N SER A 188 3.78 6.20 4.64
CA SER A 188 3.97 7.17 5.72
C SER A 188 3.91 6.55 7.12
N ALA A 189 3.50 5.29 7.24
CA ALA A 189 3.39 4.60 8.52
C ALA A 189 3.63 3.10 8.37
N ASN A 190 4.04 2.47 9.47
CA ASN A 190 4.19 1.03 9.54
C ASN A 190 3.27 0.45 10.64
N PRO A 191 3.18 -0.88 10.77
CA PRO A 191 2.39 -1.52 11.82
C PRO A 191 2.80 -1.11 13.23
N LEU A 192 4.09 -0.90 13.50
CA LEU A 192 4.57 -0.48 14.83
C LEU A 192 3.96 0.86 15.26
N MET A 193 3.83 1.81 14.33
CA MET A 193 3.15 3.09 14.56
C MET A 193 1.65 2.88 14.81
N LEU A 194 0.98 2.10 13.96
CA LEU A 194 -0.47 1.92 14.01
C LEU A 194 -0.96 1.04 15.16
N TRP A 195 -0.16 0.11 15.66
CA TRP A 195 -0.48 -0.68 16.85
C TRP A 195 -0.64 0.17 18.11
N ARG A 196 -0.14 1.41 18.09
CA ARG A 196 -0.31 2.35 19.18
C ARG A 196 -1.74 2.89 19.29
N MET A 197 -2.54 2.73 18.24
CA MET A 197 -3.91 3.24 18.12
C MET A 197 -4.94 2.12 18.26
N LEU A 198 -6.07 2.41 18.91
CA LEU A 198 -7.15 1.44 19.13
C LEU A 198 -7.65 0.82 17.82
N ASP A 199 -7.99 1.65 16.82
CA ASP A 199 -8.49 1.17 15.54
C ASP A 199 -7.43 0.43 14.72
N GLY A 200 -6.15 0.83 14.82
CA GLY A 200 -5.04 0.12 14.16
C GLY A 200 -4.81 -1.29 14.71
N ARG A 201 -5.17 -1.55 15.97
CA ARG A 201 -5.18 -2.90 16.55
C ARG A 201 -6.44 -3.69 16.23
N ARG A 202 -7.58 -3.01 16.08
CA ARG A 202 -8.89 -3.61 15.81
C ARG A 202 -8.97 -4.25 14.43
N ILE A 203 -8.36 -3.63 13.42
CA ILE A 203 -8.37 -4.12 12.03
C ILE A 203 -7.08 -4.88 11.69
N THR A 204 -7.11 -5.57 10.56
CA THR A 204 -5.92 -6.15 9.93
C THR A 204 -5.19 -5.06 9.13
N LEU A 205 -3.89 -4.92 9.36
CA LEU A 205 -3.07 -4.00 8.58
C LEU A 205 -2.59 -4.72 7.33
N ILE A 206 -2.90 -4.17 6.16
CA ILE A 206 -2.32 -4.59 4.88
C ILE A 206 -1.37 -3.50 4.38
N SER A 207 -0.45 -3.86 3.51
CA SER A 207 0.55 -2.94 2.96
C SER A 207 0.65 -3.14 1.46
N ASN A 208 0.56 -2.06 0.69
CA ASN A 208 0.51 -2.12 -0.77
C ASN A 208 1.24 -0.92 -1.37
N SER A 209 1.70 -1.08 -2.60
CA SER A 209 2.60 -0.11 -3.19
C SER A 209 1.98 1.25 -3.49
N ASP A 210 0.67 1.36 -3.75
CA ASP A 210 0.08 2.55 -4.39
C ASP A 210 0.90 2.94 -5.64
N SER A 211 1.21 1.92 -6.45
CA SER A 211 2.17 2.09 -7.53
C SER A 211 1.58 2.90 -8.69
N HIS A 212 2.38 3.89 -9.12
CA HIS A 212 2.12 4.71 -10.30
C HIS A 212 3.08 4.40 -11.45
N SER A 213 3.96 3.40 -11.30
CA SER A 213 4.81 2.92 -12.40
C SER A 213 5.26 1.47 -12.16
N PRO A 214 5.46 0.66 -13.21
CA PRO A 214 5.67 -0.78 -13.02
C PRO A 214 6.90 -1.12 -12.15
N ALA A 215 7.96 -0.30 -12.21
CA ALA A 215 9.17 -0.49 -11.41
C ALA A 215 8.97 -0.34 -9.90
N HIS A 216 7.92 0.36 -9.46
CA HIS A 216 7.61 0.61 -8.05
C HIS A 216 6.58 -0.37 -7.46
N LEU A 217 6.12 -1.36 -8.25
CA LEU A 217 5.29 -2.46 -7.72
C LEU A 217 6.02 -3.17 -6.58
N GLY A 218 5.28 -3.53 -5.53
CA GLY A 218 5.82 -4.27 -4.40
C GLY A 218 6.81 -3.50 -3.52
N ARG A 219 6.93 -2.17 -3.61
CA ARG A 219 7.64 -1.39 -2.56
C ARG A 219 7.01 -1.58 -1.17
N GLU A 220 5.72 -1.94 -1.17
CA GLU A 220 4.95 -2.44 -0.05
C GLU A 220 4.10 -3.61 -0.56
N ALA A 221 3.94 -4.67 0.24
CA ALA A 221 3.25 -5.89 -0.17
C ALA A 221 2.79 -6.73 1.03
N ASN A 222 2.08 -7.82 0.75
CA ASN A 222 1.48 -8.72 1.74
C ASN A 222 1.94 -10.15 1.46
N VAL A 223 2.26 -10.93 2.50
CA VAL A 223 2.70 -12.32 2.35
C VAL A 223 1.70 -13.26 2.99
N PHE A 224 1.12 -14.14 2.19
CA PHE A 224 0.09 -15.10 2.60
C PHE A 224 0.63 -16.54 2.56
N ASP A 225 0.02 -17.41 3.35
CA ASP A 225 0.11 -18.87 3.21
C ASP A 225 -1.29 -19.50 3.17
N THR A 226 -1.94 -19.36 2.03
CA THR A 226 -3.32 -19.82 1.80
C THR A 226 -3.46 -20.52 0.46
N GLU A 227 -4.69 -20.92 0.12
CA GLU A 227 -5.05 -21.14 -1.28
C GLU A 227 -4.98 -19.80 -2.04
N ILE A 228 -4.59 -19.84 -3.32
CA ILE A 228 -4.60 -18.66 -4.19
C ILE A 228 -6.03 -18.48 -4.72
N SER A 229 -6.88 -17.86 -3.93
CA SER A 229 -8.26 -17.53 -4.32
C SER A 229 -8.75 -16.28 -3.59
N TYR A 230 -9.70 -15.55 -4.18
CA TYR A 230 -10.29 -14.37 -3.57
C TYR A 230 -10.86 -14.65 -2.16
N PRO A 231 -11.65 -15.74 -1.95
CA PRO A 231 -12.19 -16.04 -0.63
C PRO A 231 -11.10 -16.35 0.40
N ALA A 232 -10.05 -17.09 0.02
CA ALA A 232 -8.96 -17.41 0.93
C ALA A 232 -8.17 -16.17 1.37
N ILE A 233 -7.84 -15.28 0.43
CA ILE A 233 -7.14 -14.01 0.70
C ILE A 233 -8.00 -13.12 1.59
N THR A 234 -9.25 -12.89 1.21
CA THR A 234 -10.14 -11.98 1.97
C THR A 234 -10.49 -12.54 3.35
N ASN A 235 -10.64 -13.86 3.51
CA ASN A 235 -10.84 -14.48 4.82
C ASN A 235 -9.60 -14.37 5.71
N ALA A 236 -8.40 -14.59 5.18
CA ALA A 236 -7.16 -14.41 5.94
C ALA A 236 -7.03 -12.97 6.48
N ILE A 237 -7.39 -11.99 5.66
CA ILE A 237 -7.44 -10.58 6.06
C ILE A 237 -8.53 -10.35 7.11
N LYS A 238 -9.78 -10.79 6.87
CA LYS A 238 -10.93 -10.55 7.76
C LYS A 238 -10.77 -11.20 9.14
N LEU A 239 -10.19 -12.40 9.18
CA LEU A 239 -9.98 -13.17 10.41
C LEU A 239 -8.70 -12.79 11.15
N LYS A 240 -7.81 -12.01 10.52
CA LYS A 240 -6.50 -11.63 11.08
C LYS A 240 -5.70 -12.86 11.52
N ASP A 241 -5.69 -13.90 10.68
CA ASP A 241 -5.08 -15.20 11.01
C ASP A 241 -3.58 -15.19 10.64
N PRO A 242 -2.65 -15.21 11.63
CA PRO A 242 -1.21 -15.17 11.37
C PRO A 242 -0.65 -16.43 10.71
N GLN A 243 -1.41 -17.54 10.68
CA GLN A 243 -1.02 -18.74 9.94
C GLN A 243 -1.32 -18.63 8.44
N LYS A 244 -2.16 -17.66 8.06
CA LYS A 244 -2.67 -17.47 6.70
C LYS A 244 -2.22 -16.15 6.11
N PHE A 245 -2.11 -15.10 6.92
CA PHE A 245 -1.48 -13.83 6.57
C PHE A 245 -0.21 -13.68 7.39
N LEU A 246 0.92 -14.05 6.79
CA LEU A 246 2.18 -14.26 7.51
C LEU A 246 2.83 -12.96 7.96
N TYR A 247 2.92 -11.97 7.08
CA TYR A 247 3.48 -10.65 7.37
C TYR A 247 3.19 -9.65 6.25
N THR A 248 3.31 -8.36 6.55
CA THR A 248 3.45 -7.30 5.54
C THR A 248 4.91 -7.00 5.23
N ILE A 249 5.15 -6.54 4.01
CA ILE A 249 6.40 -5.92 3.58
C ILE A 249 6.13 -4.42 3.54
N GLU A 250 6.89 -3.65 4.31
CA GLU A 250 6.67 -2.23 4.53
C GLU A 250 7.84 -1.42 3.97
N PHE A 251 7.55 -0.17 3.61
CA PHE A 251 8.57 0.85 3.45
C PHE A 251 9.07 1.34 4.83
N PHE A 252 10.21 2.03 4.85
CA PHE A 252 10.66 2.72 6.06
C PHE A 252 9.99 4.10 6.17
N PRO A 253 9.00 4.29 7.07
CA PRO A 253 8.25 5.54 7.12
C PRO A 253 9.10 6.76 7.50
N GLU A 254 10.28 6.55 8.07
CA GLU A 254 11.27 7.58 8.43
C GLU A 254 11.80 8.32 7.20
N GLU A 255 11.87 7.67 6.03
CA GLU A 255 12.23 8.32 4.76
C GLU A 255 11.10 9.23 4.22
N GLY A 256 9.89 9.12 4.79
CA GLY A 256 8.75 9.92 4.43
C GLY A 256 8.99 11.41 4.65
N LYS A 257 8.70 12.22 3.62
CA LYS A 257 8.85 13.70 3.63
C LYS A 257 8.24 14.40 4.85
N TYR A 258 7.20 13.81 5.45
CA TYR A 258 6.47 14.37 6.59
C TYR A 258 6.51 13.44 7.81
N HIS A 259 7.56 12.64 8.00
CA HIS A 259 7.63 11.73 9.15
C HIS A 259 7.61 12.48 10.49
N TYR A 260 8.61 13.35 10.70
CA TYR A 260 8.74 14.23 11.87
C TYR A 260 8.15 15.61 11.64
N ASP A 261 7.94 16.34 12.74
CA ASP A 261 7.53 17.74 12.70
C ASP A 261 8.68 18.58 12.19
N GLY A 262 8.44 19.49 11.25
CA GLY A 262 9.55 20.18 10.60
C GLY A 262 9.26 21.58 10.11
N HIS A 263 10.34 22.34 9.92
CA HIS A 263 10.29 23.62 9.22
C HIS A 263 11.42 23.68 8.20
N ARG A 264 11.07 23.36 6.94
CA ARG A 264 12.01 23.18 5.83
C ARG A 264 12.97 24.35 5.64
N VAL A 265 12.49 25.59 5.74
CA VAL A 265 13.31 26.80 5.55
C VAL A 265 14.40 26.92 6.61
N CYS A 266 14.13 26.46 7.84
CA CYS A 266 15.08 26.50 8.94
C CYS A 266 15.87 25.19 9.12
N GLY A 267 15.63 24.16 8.29
CA GLY A 267 16.27 22.85 8.44
C GLY A 267 15.90 22.11 9.75
N ILE A 268 14.78 22.46 10.37
CA ILE A 268 14.33 21.85 11.63
C ILE A 268 13.57 20.55 11.35
N SER A 269 13.93 19.50 12.07
CA SER A 269 13.21 18.22 12.20
C SER A 269 13.16 17.85 13.68
N LEU A 270 11.97 17.63 14.23
CA LEU A 270 11.72 17.39 15.64
C LEU A 270 10.78 16.21 15.80
N SER A 271 11.11 15.30 16.71
CA SER A 271 10.18 14.28 17.17
C SER A 271 8.93 14.95 17.80
N PRO A 272 7.80 14.22 17.91
CA PRO A 272 6.59 14.77 18.54
C PRO A 272 6.81 15.22 19.99
N ALA A 273 7.72 14.56 20.73
CA ALA A 273 8.05 14.94 22.09
C ALA A 273 8.82 16.27 22.15
N GLU A 274 9.69 16.53 21.17
CA GLU A 274 10.46 17.77 21.08
C GLU A 274 9.61 18.94 20.61
N SER A 275 8.81 18.76 19.56
CA SER A 275 7.94 19.81 19.01
C SER A 275 6.91 20.30 20.03
N LYS A 276 6.37 19.41 20.86
CA LYS A 276 5.48 19.76 21.99
C LYS A 276 6.15 20.72 22.97
N ARG A 277 7.45 20.59 23.24
CA ARG A 277 8.20 21.52 24.13
C ARG A 277 8.25 22.95 23.55
N TYR A 278 8.15 23.08 22.24
CA TYR A 278 8.12 24.35 21.52
C TYR A 278 6.70 24.77 21.10
N ASN A 279 5.65 24.15 21.66
CA ASN A 279 4.25 24.42 21.30
C ASN A 279 3.99 24.33 19.78
N ASN A 280 4.65 23.41 19.07
CA ASN A 280 4.60 23.27 17.62
C ASN A 280 5.04 24.53 16.83
N ILE A 281 5.89 25.36 17.43
CA ILE A 281 6.47 26.55 16.82
C ILE A 281 7.96 26.29 16.54
N CYS A 282 8.44 26.76 15.39
CA CYS A 282 9.84 26.66 15.02
C CYS A 282 10.71 27.48 15.99
N PRO A 283 11.68 26.87 16.69
CA PRO A 283 12.52 27.57 17.67
C PRO A 283 13.46 28.60 17.04
N ASN A 284 13.70 28.52 15.73
CA ASN A 284 14.58 29.44 15.01
C ASN A 284 13.85 30.72 14.55
N CYS A 285 12.62 30.60 14.03
CA CYS A 285 11.95 31.73 13.37
C CYS A 285 10.56 32.09 13.93
N GLY A 286 10.04 31.36 14.91
CA GLY A 286 8.73 31.63 15.53
C GLY A 286 7.51 31.29 14.65
N ARG A 287 7.70 30.74 13.45
CA ARG A 287 6.60 30.27 12.58
C ARG A 287 6.14 28.86 12.96
N SER A 288 4.92 28.50 12.61
CA SER A 288 4.39 27.14 12.87
C SER A 288 5.21 26.04 12.19
N LEU A 289 5.38 24.91 12.88
CA LEU A 289 5.92 23.69 12.29
C LEU A 289 4.90 23.04 11.34
N THR A 290 5.41 22.37 10.31
CA THR A 290 4.64 21.37 9.57
C THR A 290 4.53 20.13 10.44
N ILE A 291 3.32 19.81 10.88
CA ILE A 291 3.06 18.62 11.71
C ILE A 291 3.24 17.36 10.87
N GLY A 292 4.13 16.49 11.34
CA GLY A 292 4.45 15.21 10.76
C GLY A 292 3.46 14.10 11.12
N VAL A 293 3.64 12.97 10.45
CA VAL A 293 2.79 11.79 10.56
C VAL A 293 2.94 11.14 11.92
N LEU A 294 4.17 11.06 12.46
CA LEU A 294 4.38 10.49 13.79
C LEU A 294 3.68 11.30 14.89
N ASN A 295 3.61 12.62 14.75
CA ASN A 295 2.86 13.47 15.68
C ASN A 295 1.36 13.18 15.62
N ARG A 296 0.82 12.95 14.41
CA ARG A 296 -0.58 12.55 14.25
C ARG A 296 -0.85 11.18 14.88
N VAL A 297 0.04 10.20 14.71
CA VAL A 297 -0.05 8.91 15.42
C VAL A 297 -0.05 9.13 16.93
N ASP A 298 0.90 9.90 17.45
CA ASP A 298 1.00 10.26 18.87
C ASP A 298 -0.28 10.86 19.43
N SER A 299 -0.98 11.69 18.65
CA SER A 299 -2.24 12.32 19.07
C SER A 299 -3.42 11.34 19.17
N LEU A 300 -3.37 10.24 18.42
CA LEU A 300 -4.41 9.20 18.38
C LEU A 300 -4.05 7.95 19.19
N ALA A 301 -2.81 7.85 19.67
CA ALA A 301 -2.29 6.68 20.35
C ALA A 301 -2.81 6.57 21.80
N ASP A 302 -3.17 5.36 22.20
CA ASP A 302 -3.53 4.97 23.56
C ASP A 302 -2.55 3.93 24.15
N ARG A 303 -1.44 3.69 23.44
CA ARG A 303 -0.33 2.81 23.84
C ARG A 303 1.02 3.48 23.56
N PRO A 304 2.06 3.15 24.34
CA PRO A 304 3.38 3.74 24.17
C PRO A 304 4.04 3.26 22.88
N GLU A 305 5.10 3.97 22.47
CA GLU A 305 6.01 3.52 21.41
C GLU A 305 6.59 2.13 21.75
N GLY A 306 6.79 1.30 20.72
CA GLY A 306 7.25 -0.08 20.90
C GLY A 306 6.17 -1.10 21.28
N PHE A 307 4.92 -0.66 21.52
CA PHE A 307 3.83 -1.58 21.85
C PHE A 307 3.53 -2.57 20.71
N LYS A 308 3.48 -3.86 21.04
CA LYS A 308 3.12 -4.94 20.12
C LYS A 308 1.91 -5.73 20.64
N PRO A 309 0.79 -5.81 19.90
CA PRO A 309 -0.35 -6.66 20.23
C PRO A 309 0.02 -8.15 20.17
N GLU A 310 -0.61 -8.98 21.01
CA GLU A 310 -0.38 -10.43 21.02
C GLU A 310 -0.77 -11.10 19.70
N ASN A 311 -1.86 -10.64 19.07
CA ASN A 311 -2.39 -11.16 17.80
C ASN A 311 -1.93 -10.33 16.58
N ALA A 312 -0.78 -9.66 16.67
CA ALA A 312 -0.27 -8.85 15.58
C ALA A 312 0.23 -9.70 14.41
N ILE A 313 -0.20 -9.37 13.19
CA ILE A 313 0.49 -9.81 11.97
C ILE A 313 1.84 -9.09 11.92
N PRO A 314 2.99 -9.80 11.87
CA PRO A 314 4.30 -9.16 11.86
C PRO A 314 4.56 -8.42 10.53
N PHE A 315 5.66 -7.69 10.46
CA PHE A 315 6.08 -7.00 9.25
C PHE A 315 7.59 -7.09 9.04
N LYS A 316 8.03 -6.81 7.82
CA LYS A 316 9.44 -6.64 7.45
C LYS A 316 9.57 -5.33 6.68
N SER A 317 10.48 -4.45 7.10
CA SER A 317 10.80 -3.26 6.32
C SER A 317 11.89 -3.57 5.31
N LEU A 318 11.68 -3.19 4.05
CA LEU A 318 12.63 -3.42 2.96
C LEU A 318 12.96 -2.11 2.23
N VAL A 319 14.11 -2.12 1.56
CA VAL A 319 14.54 -1.09 0.61
C VAL A 319 14.54 -1.74 -0.79
N PRO A 320 14.02 -1.09 -1.84
CA PRO A 320 14.07 -1.61 -3.21
C PRO A 320 15.49 -2.02 -3.62
N LEU A 321 15.62 -3.15 -4.31
CA LEU A 321 16.95 -3.70 -4.63
C LEU A 321 17.82 -2.73 -5.43
N ALA A 322 17.21 -1.99 -6.37
CA ALA A 322 17.92 -0.99 -7.16
C ALA A 322 18.50 0.15 -6.30
N GLU A 323 17.84 0.52 -5.20
CA GLU A 323 18.33 1.53 -4.26
C GLU A 323 19.50 1.00 -3.42
N ILE A 324 19.44 -0.26 -2.99
CA ILE A 324 20.55 -0.92 -2.29
C ILE A 324 21.78 -0.99 -3.20
N ILE A 325 21.62 -1.42 -4.45
CA ILE A 325 22.70 -1.48 -5.44
C ILE A 325 23.30 -0.10 -5.68
N ALA A 326 22.45 0.91 -5.91
CA ALA A 326 22.90 2.28 -6.15
C ALA A 326 23.68 2.85 -4.97
N ASN A 327 23.20 2.63 -3.74
CA ASN A 327 23.86 3.07 -2.51
C ASN A 327 25.22 2.39 -2.35
N ALA A 328 25.29 1.07 -2.52
CA ALA A 328 26.53 0.30 -2.42
C ALA A 328 27.58 0.72 -3.46
N LEU A 329 27.14 1.06 -4.67
CA LEU A 329 28.01 1.52 -5.75
C LEU A 329 28.35 3.02 -5.68
N GLY A 330 27.70 3.79 -4.81
CA GLY A 330 27.88 5.24 -4.71
C GLY A 330 27.38 6.01 -5.94
N VAL A 331 26.35 5.50 -6.62
CA VAL A 331 25.78 6.09 -7.85
C VAL A 331 24.27 6.32 -7.72
N MET A 332 23.67 6.96 -8.72
CA MET A 332 22.21 7.12 -8.77
C MET A 332 21.53 5.84 -9.26
N VAL A 333 20.30 5.59 -8.79
CA VAL A 333 19.47 4.42 -9.14
C VAL A 333 19.26 4.25 -10.65
N GLY A 334 19.11 5.35 -11.39
CA GLY A 334 18.86 5.33 -12.84
C GLY A 334 20.09 5.09 -13.72
N THR A 335 21.24 4.70 -13.16
CA THR A 335 22.45 4.46 -13.94
C THR A 335 22.44 3.08 -14.61
N LYS A 336 23.12 2.99 -15.76
CA LYS A 336 23.25 1.73 -16.51
C LYS A 336 23.88 0.61 -15.67
N GLN A 337 24.85 0.94 -14.82
CA GLN A 337 25.50 -0.02 -13.94
C GLN A 337 24.52 -0.64 -12.92
N VAL A 338 23.64 0.17 -12.32
CA VAL A 338 22.60 -0.33 -11.41
C VAL A 338 21.61 -1.22 -12.17
N GLU A 339 21.20 -0.82 -13.37
CA GLU A 339 20.28 -1.59 -14.19
C GLU A 339 20.86 -2.96 -14.60
N GLU A 340 22.14 -2.99 -14.98
CA GLU A 340 22.85 -4.23 -15.35
C GLU A 340 22.98 -5.18 -14.15
N GLU A 341 23.38 -4.65 -12.99
CA GLU A 341 23.52 -5.46 -11.77
C GLU A 341 22.17 -5.96 -11.25
N TYR A 342 21.14 -5.11 -11.30
CA TYR A 342 19.78 -5.52 -10.97
C TYR A 342 19.33 -6.67 -11.87
N LYS A 343 19.53 -6.57 -13.19
CA LYS A 343 19.17 -7.66 -14.13
C LYS A 343 19.96 -8.93 -13.84
N ASN A 344 21.26 -8.84 -13.57
CA ASN A 344 22.10 -9.98 -13.20
C ASN A 344 21.51 -10.74 -11.99
N LEU A 345 21.17 -10.03 -10.92
CA LEU A 345 20.59 -10.63 -9.72
C LEU A 345 19.21 -11.27 -9.99
N ILE A 346 18.36 -10.62 -10.78
CA ILE A 346 17.06 -11.19 -11.16
C ILE A 346 17.23 -12.44 -12.03
N GLU A 347 18.17 -12.46 -12.97
CA GLU A 347 18.45 -13.63 -13.82
C GLU A 347 18.99 -14.82 -13.01
N LYS A 348 19.82 -14.56 -11.99
CA LYS A 348 20.45 -15.61 -11.16
C LYS A 348 19.52 -16.15 -10.07
N PHE A 349 18.70 -15.29 -9.48
CA PHE A 349 17.86 -15.64 -8.34
C PHE A 349 16.35 -15.58 -8.63
N GLY A 350 15.96 -15.31 -9.87
CA GLY A 350 14.60 -15.38 -10.37
C GLY A 350 13.77 -14.11 -10.18
N ASN A 351 13.76 -13.49 -9.00
CA ASN A 351 12.97 -12.29 -8.73
C ASN A 351 13.51 -11.45 -7.54
N GLU A 352 13.07 -10.20 -7.45
CA GLU A 352 13.55 -9.22 -6.47
C GLU A 352 13.27 -9.64 -5.04
N PHE A 353 12.04 -10.07 -4.72
CA PHE A 353 11.72 -10.48 -3.34
C PHE A 353 12.52 -11.68 -2.89
N ASN A 354 12.82 -12.63 -3.78
CA ASN A 354 13.70 -13.74 -3.45
C ASN A 354 15.10 -13.24 -3.08
N VAL A 355 15.67 -12.32 -3.87
CA VAL A 355 16.96 -11.66 -3.58
C VAL A 355 16.93 -10.91 -2.26
N LEU A 356 15.86 -10.16 -1.99
CA LEU A 356 15.76 -9.31 -0.79
C LEU A 356 15.47 -10.10 0.49
N ILE A 357 14.81 -11.25 0.42
CA ILE A 357 14.26 -11.93 1.61
C ILE A 357 14.91 -13.30 1.85
N ASP A 358 15.10 -14.11 0.82
CA ASP A 358 15.27 -15.56 0.98
C ASP A 358 16.69 -16.06 0.61
N ILE A 359 17.38 -15.45 -0.37
CA ILE A 359 18.72 -15.89 -0.81
C ILE A 359 19.77 -15.76 0.30
N SER A 360 20.64 -16.76 0.51
CA SER A 360 21.65 -16.72 1.57
C SER A 360 22.76 -15.69 1.30
N ARG A 361 23.45 -15.22 2.36
CA ARG A 361 24.61 -14.32 2.20
C ARG A 361 25.68 -14.93 1.28
N GLN A 362 25.98 -16.21 1.47
CA GLN A 362 27.01 -16.92 0.69
C GLN A 362 26.67 -16.94 -0.81
N ASP A 363 25.40 -17.17 -1.14
CA ASP A 363 24.95 -17.18 -2.53
C ASP A 363 24.99 -15.77 -3.14
N LEU A 364 24.62 -14.73 -2.38
CA LEU A 364 24.74 -13.33 -2.82
C LEU A 364 26.20 -12.97 -3.12
N GLU A 365 27.11 -13.24 -2.17
CA GLU A 365 28.55 -12.94 -2.30
C GLU A 365 29.22 -13.71 -3.45
N ALA A 366 28.64 -14.83 -3.90
CA ALA A 366 29.12 -15.58 -5.06
C ALA A 366 28.72 -14.97 -6.41
N VAL A 367 27.73 -14.06 -6.44
CA VAL A 367 27.11 -13.54 -7.67
C VAL A 367 27.27 -12.04 -7.85
N THR A 368 27.35 -11.28 -6.75
CA THR A 368 27.45 -9.82 -6.75
C THR A 368 28.59 -9.33 -5.86
N LEU A 369 28.81 -8.02 -5.86
CA LEU A 369 29.84 -7.38 -5.03
C LEU A 369 29.53 -7.56 -3.53
N PRO A 370 30.55 -7.76 -2.67
CA PRO A 370 30.37 -7.89 -1.23
C PRO A 370 29.59 -6.74 -0.59
N GLU A 371 29.74 -5.52 -1.11
CA GLU A 371 29.05 -4.32 -0.64
C GLU A 371 27.53 -4.38 -0.90
N ILE A 372 27.12 -4.93 -2.05
CA ILE A 372 25.71 -5.12 -2.40
C ILE A 372 25.10 -6.22 -1.52
N ALA A 373 25.81 -7.34 -1.36
CA ALA A 373 25.39 -8.43 -0.49
C ALA A 373 25.24 -7.95 0.96
N GLU A 374 26.21 -7.18 1.47
CA GLU A 374 26.15 -6.56 2.80
C GLU A 374 24.95 -5.61 2.92
N GLY A 375 24.70 -4.76 1.93
CA GLY A 375 23.53 -3.87 1.90
C GLY A 375 22.21 -4.64 2.05
N ILE A 376 22.05 -5.74 1.32
CA ILE A 376 20.87 -6.61 1.42
C ILE A 376 20.74 -7.21 2.83
N ILE A 377 21.83 -7.73 3.40
CA ILE A 377 21.79 -8.34 4.74
C ILE A 377 21.48 -7.30 5.82
N ARG A 378 22.05 -6.10 5.73
CA ARG A 378 21.76 -5.02 6.68
C ARG A 378 20.30 -4.61 6.66
N VAL A 379 19.67 -4.55 5.49
CA VAL A 379 18.23 -4.30 5.35
C VAL A 379 17.43 -5.40 6.05
N ARG A 380 17.75 -6.68 5.81
CA ARG A 380 17.06 -7.81 6.46
C ARG A 380 17.18 -7.81 7.99
N GLU A 381 18.33 -7.39 8.50
CA GLU A 381 18.61 -7.31 9.94
C GLU A 381 18.12 -6.01 10.59
N GLY A 382 17.54 -5.08 9.82
CA GLY A 382 17.14 -3.76 10.31
C GLY A 382 18.32 -2.89 10.75
N LYS A 383 19.54 -3.16 10.26
CA LYS A 383 20.78 -2.43 10.57
C LYS A 383 21.08 -1.35 9.54
N VAL A 384 20.05 -0.62 9.13
CA VAL A 384 20.15 0.51 8.20
C VAL A 384 20.21 1.83 8.95
N PHE A 385 20.91 2.81 8.39
CA PHE A 385 20.86 4.19 8.86
C PHE A 385 19.86 4.93 7.96
N ILE A 386 18.86 5.53 8.57
CA ILE A 386 17.77 6.24 7.89
C ILE A 386 17.78 7.69 8.31
#